data_AF-A0A353E0R1-F1
#
_entry.id   AF-A0A353E0R1-F1
#
_cell.length_a   1.000
_cell.length_b   1.000
_cell.length_c   1.000
_cell.angle_alpha   90.00
_cell.angle_beta   90.00
_cell.angle_gamma   90.00
#
_symmetry.space_group_name_H-M   'P 1'
#
loop_
_entity.id
_entity.type
_entity.pdbx_description
1 polymer ?
#
loop_
_entity_poly.entity_id
_entity_poly.type
_entity_poly.pdbx_seq_one_letter_code
_entity_poly.pdbx_strand_id
1 'polypeptide(L)'
;SLNNQTNPDFTYGTANAYETTQGQVLGNKLGANVDASGGGVGNRGIALQASNADLLAILMDWPAYPNGVPTQNPNHVQNPQKIGFLDGVKTTENRNAGGIDPDGVFRDPWGTPYIITLDLNYDGKCRDGFYSNPAVSGKPDSLAGFGGLVPVGGQPGNPLEYNGDVMIWSAGPDMQVNSAESATVGFNKDNVLSWE
;
A
#
# COMPACT_ATOMS: atom_id res chain seq x y z
N SER A 1 6.81 -16.09 10.42
CA SER A 1 5.35 -16.02 10.59
C SER A 1 4.92 -14.64 10.15
N LEU A 2 4.20 -14.52 9.05
CA LEU A 2 3.69 -13.22 8.56
C LEU A 2 2.45 -12.76 9.34
N ASN A 3 1.82 -13.69 10.07
CA ASN A 3 0.67 -13.41 10.91
C ASN A 3 1.12 -13.37 12.36
N ASN A 4 1.16 -12.18 12.93
CA ASN A 4 1.12 -11.96 14.38
C ASN A 4 -0.06 -11.02 14.65
N GLN A 5 -0.71 -11.11 15.80
CA GLN A 5 -1.87 -10.28 16.16
C GLN A 5 -1.61 -8.76 16.03
N THR A 6 -0.34 -8.35 15.96
CA THR A 6 0.08 -6.97 15.71
C THR A 6 -0.13 -6.50 14.27
N ASN A 7 0.04 -7.36 13.27
CA ASN A 7 -0.30 -7.08 11.86
C ASN A 7 -0.87 -8.37 11.23
N PRO A 8 -2.19 -8.57 11.34
CA PRO A 8 -2.85 -9.71 10.71
C PRO A 8 -2.91 -9.59 9.19
N ASP A 9 -2.85 -8.36 8.68
CA ASP A 9 -2.99 -7.99 7.27
C ASP A 9 -1.64 -7.56 6.68
N PHE A 10 -1.61 -7.37 5.36
CA PHE A 10 -0.36 -7.08 4.68
C PHE A 10 -0.48 -5.96 3.65
N THR A 11 0.37 -4.94 3.82
CA THR A 11 0.53 -3.81 2.92
C THR A 11 1.60 -4.03 1.83
N TYR A 12 1.23 -3.77 0.58
CA TYR A 12 2.04 -3.75 -0.63
C TYR A 12 2.25 -2.32 -1.12
N GLY A 13 3.25 -2.12 -2.00
CA GLY A 13 3.58 -0.80 -2.59
C GLY A 13 4.71 -0.08 -1.85
N THR A 14 5.41 -0.76 -0.95
CA THR A 14 6.40 -0.17 -0.05
C THR A 14 7.85 -0.44 -0.45
N ALA A 15 8.12 -1.44 -1.30
CA ALA A 15 9.46 -1.77 -1.81
C ALA A 15 9.41 -2.35 -3.24
N ASN A 16 10.49 -2.21 -4.02
CA ASN A 16 10.54 -2.63 -5.44
C ASN A 16 10.71 -4.15 -5.66
N ALA A 17 11.06 -4.92 -4.62
CA ALA A 17 11.19 -6.38 -4.71
C ALA A 17 10.93 -7.06 -3.36
N TYR A 18 10.40 -8.29 -3.39
CA TYR A 18 10.64 -9.26 -2.33
C TYR A 18 12.13 -9.62 -2.34
N GLU A 19 12.74 -9.75 -1.15
CA GLU A 19 13.68 -10.85 -0.80
C GLU A 19 14.70 -10.54 0.29
N THR A 20 14.79 -9.32 0.86
CA THR A 20 15.67 -9.12 2.02
C THR A 20 15.20 -7.99 2.92
N THR A 21 15.76 -7.92 4.13
CA THR A 21 15.84 -6.74 5.02
C THR A 21 16.46 -5.49 4.34
N GLN A 22 16.73 -5.52 3.03
CA GLN A 22 17.40 -4.50 2.23
C GLN A 22 16.68 -4.14 0.91
N GLY A 23 15.41 -4.53 0.73
CA GLY A 23 14.62 -4.08 -0.43
C GLY A 23 14.62 -2.54 -0.53
N GLN A 24 14.83 -1.99 -1.74
CA GLN A 24 14.78 -0.55 -1.93
C GLN A 24 13.35 -0.06 -1.71
N VAL A 25 13.17 0.83 -0.73
CA VAL A 25 11.90 1.52 -0.46
C VAL A 25 11.44 2.23 -1.73
N LEU A 26 10.17 2.05 -2.10
CA LEU A 26 9.59 2.76 -3.24
C LEU A 26 9.41 4.24 -2.87
N GLY A 27 10.18 5.09 -3.55
CA GLY A 27 10.06 6.53 -3.43
C GLY A 27 9.03 7.13 -4.40
N ASN A 28 8.80 8.43 -4.24
CA ASN A 28 8.07 9.22 -5.22
C ASN A 28 8.90 9.42 -6.51
N LYS A 29 8.32 10.08 -7.52
CA LYS A 29 8.99 10.33 -8.80
C LYS A 29 10.30 11.11 -8.72
N LEU A 30 10.58 11.77 -7.60
CA LEU A 30 11.84 12.51 -7.35
C LEU A 30 12.92 11.60 -6.72
N GLY A 31 12.61 10.33 -6.44
CA GLY A 31 13.49 9.40 -5.76
C GLY A 31 13.56 9.61 -4.24
N ALA A 32 12.69 10.46 -3.68
CA ALA A 32 12.61 10.70 -2.24
C ALA A 32 11.67 9.69 -1.56
N ASN A 33 11.92 9.42 -0.27
CA ASN A 33 10.98 8.67 0.55
C ASN A 33 9.61 9.36 0.54
N VAL A 34 8.54 8.58 0.41
CA VAL A 34 7.17 9.11 0.42
C VAL A 34 6.84 9.65 1.81
N ASP A 35 7.23 8.97 2.88
CA ASP A 35 7.06 9.50 4.24
C ASP A 35 8.19 10.46 4.63
N ALA A 36 7.84 11.75 4.74
CA ALA A 36 8.74 12.83 5.11
C ALA A 36 9.30 12.70 6.54
N SER A 37 8.60 11.98 7.43
CA SER A 37 9.06 11.74 8.81
C SER A 37 10.06 10.58 8.94
N GLY A 38 10.17 9.74 7.91
CA GLY A 38 10.98 8.52 7.94
C GLY A 38 10.39 7.38 8.78
N GLY A 39 9.15 7.50 9.27
CA GLY A 39 8.45 6.44 10.01
C GLY A 39 8.01 5.26 9.13
N GLY A 40 7.86 5.49 7.83
CA GLY A 40 7.53 4.49 6.81
C GLY A 40 6.02 4.32 6.60
N VAL A 41 5.69 3.65 5.50
CA VAL A 41 4.30 3.39 5.05
C VAL A 41 3.93 1.90 5.05
N GLY A 42 4.86 1.04 5.46
CA GLY A 42 4.68 -0.42 5.49
C GLY A 42 4.19 -0.94 6.84
N ASN A 43 4.00 -2.26 6.90
CA ASN A 43 3.56 -2.95 8.12
C ASN A 43 4.49 -2.64 9.30
N ARG A 44 3.92 -2.17 10.42
CA ARG A 44 4.70 -1.72 11.57
C ARG A 44 5.35 -2.88 12.31
N GLY A 45 6.63 -2.79 12.63
CA GLY A 45 7.32 -3.84 13.40
C GLY A 45 7.57 -5.13 12.64
N ILE A 46 7.38 -5.12 11.31
CA ILE A 46 7.74 -6.22 10.41
C ILE A 46 8.73 -5.68 9.38
N ALA A 47 9.88 -6.35 9.23
CA ALA A 47 10.90 -5.94 8.26
C ALA A 47 10.53 -6.27 6.81
N LEU A 48 9.54 -7.15 6.60
CA LEU A 48 9.04 -7.49 5.28
C LEU A 48 8.27 -6.30 4.68
N GLN A 49 8.68 -5.95 3.46
CA GLN A 49 8.06 -4.96 2.59
C GLN A 49 7.83 -5.62 1.23
N ALA A 50 6.85 -5.15 0.46
CA ALA A 50 6.48 -5.77 -0.81
C ALA A 50 6.10 -4.73 -1.86
N SER A 51 6.22 -5.12 -3.13
CA SER A 51 5.81 -4.30 -4.25
C SER A 51 4.34 -4.49 -4.55
N ASN A 52 3.64 -3.42 -4.95
CA ASN A 52 2.31 -3.59 -5.52
C ASN A 52 2.36 -4.33 -6.87
N ALA A 53 3.52 -4.35 -7.53
CA ALA A 53 3.77 -5.09 -8.77
C ALA A 53 3.44 -6.59 -8.64
N ASP A 54 3.63 -7.17 -7.46
CA ASP A 54 3.35 -8.57 -7.20
C ASP A 54 1.84 -8.88 -7.31
N LEU A 55 1.00 -8.00 -6.75
CA LEU A 55 -0.45 -8.10 -6.88
C LEU A 55 -0.89 -7.81 -8.31
N LEU A 56 -0.33 -6.75 -8.92
CA LEU A 56 -0.67 -6.36 -10.28
C LEU A 56 -0.34 -7.47 -11.29
N ALA A 57 0.77 -8.18 -11.13
CA ALA A 57 1.12 -9.29 -12.02
C ALA A 57 0.08 -10.42 -11.99
N ILE A 58 -0.53 -10.68 -10.85
CA ILE A 58 -1.60 -11.69 -10.72
C ILE A 58 -2.89 -11.16 -11.38
N LEU A 59 -3.27 -9.92 -11.05
CA LEU A 59 -4.50 -9.29 -11.54
C LEU A 59 -4.47 -9.06 -13.06
N MET A 60 -3.30 -8.80 -13.65
CA MET A 60 -3.11 -8.61 -15.09
C MET A 60 -2.87 -9.92 -15.85
N ASP A 61 -2.74 -11.05 -15.14
CA ASP A 61 -2.27 -12.33 -15.67
C ASP A 61 -0.90 -12.26 -16.38
N TRP A 62 0.07 -11.59 -15.77
CA TRP A 62 1.41 -11.42 -16.33
C TRP A 62 2.39 -12.45 -15.76
N PRO A 63 2.95 -13.36 -16.58
CA PRO A 63 4.00 -14.28 -16.15
C PRO A 63 5.39 -13.61 -16.05
N ALA A 64 5.57 -12.45 -16.70
CA ALA A 64 6.76 -11.61 -16.62
C ALA A 64 6.34 -10.13 -16.67
N TYR A 65 7.11 -9.27 -16.00
CA TYR A 65 6.94 -7.81 -16.03
C TYR A 65 7.29 -7.27 -17.43
N PRO A 66 6.92 -6.01 -17.77
CA PRO A 66 7.25 -5.43 -19.06
C PRO A 66 8.76 -5.38 -19.37
N ASN A 67 9.61 -5.34 -18.34
CA ASN A 67 11.07 -5.44 -18.45
C ASN A 67 11.60 -6.88 -18.74
N GLY A 68 10.72 -7.88 -18.81
CA GLY A 68 11.04 -9.29 -19.07
C GLY A 68 11.43 -10.12 -17.85
N VAL A 69 11.48 -9.53 -16.66
CA VAL A 69 11.77 -10.26 -15.41
C VAL A 69 10.55 -11.11 -15.01
N PRO A 70 10.73 -12.39 -14.59
CA PRO A 70 9.62 -13.21 -14.11
C PRO A 70 8.88 -12.58 -12.92
N THR A 71 7.55 -12.75 -12.88
CA THR A 71 6.71 -12.23 -11.80
C THR A 71 6.42 -13.30 -10.73
N GLN A 72 5.54 -12.97 -9.77
CA GLN A 72 4.94 -13.93 -8.84
C GLN A 72 3.89 -14.86 -9.47
N ASN A 73 3.53 -14.64 -10.74
CA ASN A 73 2.58 -15.47 -11.48
C ASN A 73 3.26 -16.29 -12.61
N PRO A 74 4.44 -16.92 -12.39
CA PRO A 74 5.11 -17.65 -13.45
C PRO A 74 4.22 -18.82 -13.90
N ASN A 75 4.10 -19.03 -15.21
CA ASN A 75 3.20 -20.04 -15.78
C ASN A 75 1.73 -19.91 -15.31
N HIS A 76 1.29 -18.73 -14.90
CA HIS A 76 -0.08 -18.46 -14.45
C HIS A 76 -0.47 -19.20 -13.14
N VAL A 77 0.48 -19.55 -12.28
CA VAL A 77 0.20 -20.36 -11.07
C VAL A 77 -0.72 -19.66 -10.05
N GLN A 78 -0.69 -18.33 -9.98
CA GLN A 78 -1.55 -17.54 -9.09
C GLN A 78 -2.85 -17.09 -9.78
N ASN A 79 -2.90 -17.13 -11.11
CA ASN A 79 -4.11 -16.90 -11.91
C ASN A 79 -4.32 -18.01 -12.95
N PRO A 80 -4.66 -19.25 -12.55
CA PRO A 80 -4.70 -20.40 -13.47
C PRO A 80 -5.76 -20.28 -14.57
N GLN A 81 -6.78 -19.44 -14.34
CA GLN A 81 -7.82 -19.15 -15.32
C GLN A 81 -7.39 -18.15 -16.39
N LYS A 82 -6.23 -17.51 -16.21
CA LYS A 82 -5.62 -16.56 -17.16
C LYS A 82 -6.52 -15.36 -17.48
N ILE A 83 -7.19 -14.85 -16.45
CA ILE A 83 -8.13 -13.76 -16.57
C ILE A 83 -7.42 -12.46 -16.19
N GLY A 84 -7.33 -11.51 -17.12
CA GLY A 84 -7.00 -10.13 -16.76
C GLY A 84 -8.19 -9.47 -16.08
N PHE A 85 -8.05 -9.15 -14.80
CA PHE A 85 -9.10 -8.53 -13.96
C PHE A 85 -9.07 -7.00 -13.98
N LEU A 86 -8.00 -6.40 -14.50
CA LEU A 86 -7.87 -4.96 -14.62
C LEU A 86 -7.79 -4.57 -16.10
N ASP A 87 -8.69 -3.69 -16.52
CA ASP A 87 -8.70 -3.06 -17.82
C ASP A 87 -8.42 -1.55 -17.70
N GLY A 88 -8.05 -0.90 -18.81
CA GLY A 88 -7.85 0.54 -18.86
C GLY A 88 -6.63 1.08 -18.10
N VAL A 89 -5.84 0.24 -17.43
CA VAL A 89 -4.62 0.68 -16.74
C VAL A 89 -3.52 0.99 -17.75
N LYS A 90 -3.04 2.23 -17.75
CA LYS A 90 -1.98 2.70 -18.64
C LYS A 90 -0.63 2.10 -18.22
N THR A 91 0.11 1.52 -19.16
CA THR A 91 1.53 1.19 -19.01
C THR A 91 2.41 2.35 -19.47
N THR A 92 3.62 2.47 -18.91
CA THR A 92 4.58 3.53 -19.22
C THR A 92 6.00 2.98 -19.26
N GLU A 93 6.84 3.55 -20.13
CA GLU A 93 8.29 3.26 -20.15
C GLU A 93 9.06 4.07 -19.08
N ASN A 94 8.43 5.14 -18.56
CA ASN A 94 9.01 5.97 -17.50
C ASN A 94 8.67 5.40 -16.11
N ARG A 95 9.69 4.90 -15.40
CA ARG A 95 9.65 4.38 -14.01
C ARG A 95 9.05 5.31 -12.96
N ASN A 96 8.96 6.59 -13.26
CA ASN A 96 8.53 7.61 -12.32
C ASN A 96 7.22 8.31 -12.76
N ALA A 97 6.58 7.84 -13.83
CA ALA A 97 5.31 8.38 -14.30
C ALA A 97 4.13 7.57 -13.74
N GLY A 98 2.93 8.18 -13.75
CA GLY A 98 1.71 7.48 -13.42
C GLY A 98 1.36 6.37 -14.42
N GLY A 99 0.74 5.31 -13.90
CA GLY A 99 0.52 4.06 -14.62
C GLY A 99 1.40 2.93 -14.08
N ILE A 100 1.40 1.80 -14.79
CA ILE A 100 2.27 0.65 -14.50
C ILE A 100 3.60 0.84 -15.23
N ASP A 101 4.69 0.88 -14.49
CA ASP A 101 6.02 1.06 -15.03
C ASP A 101 6.69 -0.26 -15.51
N PRO A 102 7.90 -0.22 -16.11
CA PRO A 102 8.53 -1.43 -16.64
C PRO A 102 8.84 -2.50 -15.59
N ASP A 103 8.96 -2.12 -14.32
CA ASP A 103 9.19 -3.04 -13.20
C ASP A 103 7.86 -3.54 -12.61
N GLY A 104 6.72 -3.12 -13.17
CA GLY A 104 5.37 -3.52 -12.76
C GLY A 104 4.79 -2.67 -11.64
N VAL A 105 5.52 -1.67 -11.13
CA VAL A 105 5.04 -0.83 -10.03
C VAL A 105 3.91 0.06 -10.55
N PHE A 106 2.77 0.01 -9.87
CA PHE A 106 1.62 0.84 -10.21
C PHE A 106 1.67 2.15 -9.43
N ARG A 107 1.71 3.27 -10.17
CA ARG A 107 1.82 4.61 -9.62
C ARG A 107 0.61 5.47 -9.94
N ASP A 108 0.28 6.35 -9.02
CA ASP A 108 -0.71 7.39 -9.19
C ASP A 108 -0.28 8.42 -10.26
N PRO A 109 -1.17 9.34 -10.69
CA PRO A 109 -0.83 10.35 -11.70
C PRO A 109 0.36 11.24 -11.36
N TRP A 110 0.70 11.37 -10.07
CA TRP A 110 1.79 12.23 -9.58
C TRP A 110 3.11 11.47 -9.42
N GLY A 111 3.09 10.15 -9.54
CA GLY A 111 4.27 9.27 -9.57
C GLY A 111 4.61 8.64 -8.21
N THR A 112 3.66 8.59 -7.28
CA THR A 112 3.81 7.83 -6.04
C THR A 112 3.20 6.43 -6.19
N PRO A 113 3.79 5.39 -5.58
CA PRO A 113 3.23 4.05 -5.65
C PRO A 113 1.85 4.01 -4.98
N TYR A 114 0.91 3.27 -5.56
CA TYR A 114 -0.29 2.90 -4.81
C TYR A 114 0.08 1.94 -3.68
N ILE A 115 -0.40 2.25 -2.49
CA ILE A 115 -0.28 1.41 -1.31
C ILE A 115 -1.57 0.58 -1.21
N ILE A 116 -1.42 -0.74 -1.12
CA ILE A 116 -2.53 -1.69 -1.16
C ILE A 116 -2.43 -2.60 0.05
N THR A 117 -3.43 -2.60 0.91
CA THR A 117 -3.55 -3.53 2.02
C THR A 117 -4.68 -4.51 1.75
N LEU A 118 -4.41 -5.80 1.95
CA LEU A 118 -5.39 -6.87 1.83
C LEU A 118 -5.64 -7.50 3.20
N ASP A 119 -6.90 -7.82 3.49
CA ASP A 119 -7.28 -8.68 4.61
C ASP A 119 -6.77 -10.10 4.33
N LEU A 120 -5.77 -10.54 5.11
CA LEU A 120 -5.19 -11.88 4.98
C LEU A 120 -5.61 -12.83 6.10
N ASN A 121 -6.28 -12.33 7.13
CA ASN A 121 -6.80 -13.14 8.22
C ASN A 121 -8.29 -13.47 8.07
N TYR A 122 -8.94 -12.90 7.06
CA TYR A 122 -10.34 -13.07 6.68
C TYR A 122 -11.32 -12.67 7.78
N ASP A 123 -11.00 -11.61 8.53
CA ASP A 123 -11.88 -11.10 9.59
C ASP A 123 -12.81 -9.94 9.14
N GLY A 124 -12.77 -9.61 7.85
CA GLY A 124 -13.55 -8.56 7.20
C GLY A 124 -13.07 -7.15 7.54
N LYS A 125 -11.81 -7.03 7.96
CA LYS A 125 -11.18 -5.74 8.28
C LYS A 125 -9.77 -5.69 7.73
N CYS A 126 -9.33 -4.47 7.45
CA CYS A 126 -7.99 -4.18 6.99
C CYS A 126 -7.27 -3.26 7.97
N ARG A 127 -6.08 -3.69 8.40
CA ARG A 127 -5.13 -2.93 9.17
C ARG A 127 -3.95 -2.49 8.31
N ASP A 128 -4.06 -1.30 7.73
CA ASP A 128 -3.02 -0.71 6.86
C ASP A 128 -1.76 -0.26 7.62
N GLY A 129 -0.59 -0.40 7.01
CA GLY A 129 0.70 -0.03 7.61
C GLY A 129 0.82 1.45 8.04
N PHE A 130 0.17 2.36 7.33
CA PHE A 130 0.20 3.80 7.60
C PHE A 130 -1.04 4.26 8.37
N TYR A 131 -2.24 3.97 7.86
CA TYR A 131 -3.51 4.45 8.43
C TYR A 131 -3.96 3.69 9.67
N SER A 132 -3.33 2.56 10.03
CA SER A 132 -3.55 1.97 11.37
C SER A 132 -2.89 2.76 12.49
N ASN A 133 -1.96 3.68 12.18
CA ASN A 133 -1.26 4.50 13.17
C ASN A 133 -2.23 5.50 13.84
N PRO A 134 -2.42 5.44 15.17
CA PRO A 134 -3.27 6.40 15.88
C PRO A 134 -2.84 7.86 15.74
N ALA A 135 -1.54 8.13 15.53
CA ALA A 135 -1.06 9.49 15.29
C ALA A 135 -1.56 10.07 13.95
N VAL A 136 -1.80 9.22 12.96
CA VAL A 136 -2.32 9.61 11.64
C VAL A 136 -3.85 9.63 11.69
N SER A 137 -4.47 8.51 12.08
CA SER A 137 -5.91 8.30 11.87
C SER A 137 -6.78 8.58 13.09
N GLY A 138 -6.19 8.77 14.27
CA GLY A 138 -6.92 9.06 15.49
C GLY A 138 -7.56 10.44 15.47
N LYS A 139 -8.83 10.53 15.90
CA LYS A 139 -9.49 11.81 16.14
C LYS A 139 -9.34 12.22 17.61
N PRO A 140 -9.08 13.51 17.90
CA PRO A 140 -9.20 14.02 19.26
C PRO A 140 -10.59 13.74 19.83
N ASP A 141 -10.66 13.31 21.09
CA ASP A 141 -11.90 13.11 21.86
C ASP A 141 -12.93 12.16 21.21
N SER A 142 -12.51 11.24 20.36
CA SER A 142 -13.38 10.29 19.65
C SER A 142 -12.75 8.90 19.57
N LEU A 143 -13.59 7.87 19.73
CA LEU A 143 -13.19 6.48 19.44
C LEU A 143 -13.18 6.19 17.94
N ALA A 144 -13.90 6.95 17.11
CA ALA A 144 -13.82 6.81 15.67
C ALA A 144 -12.56 7.49 15.12
N GLY A 145 -11.91 6.86 14.15
CA GLY A 145 -10.85 7.46 13.34
C GLY A 145 -11.38 8.26 12.16
N PHE A 146 -10.45 8.86 11.40
CA PHE A 146 -10.73 9.43 10.07
C PHE A 146 -11.10 8.33 9.06
N GLY A 147 -11.79 8.69 7.96
CA GLY A 147 -12.13 7.74 6.88
C GLY A 147 -12.90 6.48 7.33
N GLY A 148 -13.75 6.58 8.35
CA GLY A 148 -14.54 5.42 8.84
C GLY A 148 -13.74 4.36 9.62
N LEU A 149 -12.47 4.63 9.93
CA LEU A 149 -11.61 3.72 10.67
C LEU A 149 -12.05 3.56 12.14
N VAL A 150 -11.83 2.38 12.71
CA VAL A 150 -12.16 2.05 14.10
C VAL A 150 -10.97 1.42 14.82
N PRO A 151 -10.72 1.73 16.10
CA PRO A 151 -9.64 1.11 16.84
C PRO A 151 -9.96 -0.34 17.16
N VAL A 152 -8.94 -1.19 17.11
CA VAL A 152 -9.02 -2.60 17.50
C VAL A 152 -9.65 -2.74 18.88
N GLY A 153 -10.73 -3.53 18.98
CA GLY A 153 -11.43 -3.77 20.25
C GLY A 153 -12.10 -2.54 20.86
N GLY A 154 -12.26 -1.45 20.09
CA GLY A 154 -12.89 -0.22 20.56
C GLY A 154 -12.07 0.54 21.62
N GLN A 155 -10.76 0.31 21.70
CA GLN A 155 -9.91 0.93 22.73
C GLN A 155 -9.13 2.14 22.19
N PRO A 156 -9.13 3.30 22.87
CA PRO A 156 -8.31 4.43 22.49
C PRO A 156 -6.82 4.07 22.40
N GLY A 157 -6.14 4.57 21.36
CA GLY A 157 -4.70 4.37 21.17
C GLY A 157 -4.30 3.01 20.61
N ASN A 158 -5.24 2.07 20.44
CA ASN A 158 -5.00 0.87 19.66
C ASN A 158 -4.86 1.20 18.16
N PRO A 159 -4.20 0.34 17.37
CA PRO A 159 -4.20 0.44 15.92
C PRO A 159 -5.63 0.56 15.37
N LEU A 160 -5.77 1.32 14.28
CA LEU A 160 -7.05 1.49 13.60
C LEU A 160 -7.20 0.54 12.42
N GLU A 161 -8.45 0.17 12.13
CA GLU A 161 -8.83 -0.79 11.10
C GLU A 161 -10.01 -0.24 10.30
N TYR A 162 -10.04 -0.58 9.02
CA TYR A 162 -11.18 -0.36 8.14
C TYR A 162 -12.08 -1.59 8.13
N ASN A 163 -13.40 -1.42 8.14
CA ASN A 163 -14.34 -2.53 7.96
C ASN A 163 -14.51 -2.84 6.46
N GLY A 164 -13.55 -3.57 5.91
CA GLY A 164 -13.56 -4.08 4.55
C GLY A 164 -12.29 -4.85 4.22
N ASP A 165 -12.32 -5.56 3.10
CA ASP A 165 -11.30 -6.57 2.76
C ASP A 165 -10.07 -5.97 2.06
N VAL A 166 -10.16 -4.71 1.62
CA VAL A 166 -9.11 -4.02 0.85
C VAL A 166 -9.06 -2.54 1.21
N MET A 167 -7.86 -2.00 1.34
CA MET A 167 -7.58 -0.56 1.39
C MET A 167 -6.57 -0.18 0.30
N ILE A 168 -6.91 0.80 -0.54
CA ILE A 168 -5.99 1.34 -1.57
C ILE A 168 -5.85 2.84 -1.39
N TRP A 169 -4.62 3.34 -1.36
CA TRP A 169 -4.35 4.77 -1.28
C TRP A 169 -3.05 5.18 -1.98
N SER A 170 -2.85 6.49 -2.18
CA SER A 170 -1.57 7.07 -2.59
C SER A 170 -1.33 8.43 -1.93
N ALA A 171 -0.09 8.91 -2.01
CA ALA A 171 0.31 10.21 -1.42
C ALA A 171 -0.25 11.41 -2.20
N GLY A 172 -0.81 11.20 -3.38
CA GLY A 172 -1.51 12.26 -4.10
C GLY A 172 -0.59 13.36 -4.66
N PRO A 173 -1.14 14.58 -4.89
CA PRO A 173 -0.47 15.66 -5.59
C PRO A 173 0.87 16.13 -5.05
N ASP A 174 1.00 16.25 -3.73
CA ASP A 174 2.25 16.72 -3.10
C ASP A 174 3.34 15.64 -3.04
N MET A 175 2.95 14.38 -3.29
CA MET A 175 3.79 13.18 -3.34
C MET A 175 4.44 12.80 -2.01
N GLN A 176 3.90 13.26 -0.90
CA GLN A 176 4.45 13.03 0.42
C GLN A 176 3.37 12.59 1.41
N VAL A 177 3.79 11.88 2.44
CA VAL A 177 2.99 11.64 3.63
C VAL A 177 3.83 11.94 4.87
N ASN A 178 3.20 11.97 6.02
CA ASN A 178 3.88 12.17 7.28
C ASN A 178 3.24 11.32 8.38
N SER A 179 3.94 10.28 8.82
CA SER A 179 3.44 9.37 9.87
C SER A 179 3.38 10.01 11.27
N ALA A 180 3.93 11.23 11.44
CA ALA A 180 3.87 12.02 12.66
C ALA A 180 2.78 13.11 12.63
N GLU A 181 2.06 13.26 11.52
CA GLU A 181 0.96 14.23 11.37
C GLU A 181 -0.37 13.51 11.22
N SER A 182 -1.46 14.19 11.60
CA SER A 182 -2.82 13.68 11.42
C SER A 182 -3.18 13.62 9.93
N ALA A 183 -4.07 12.70 9.57
CA ALA A 183 -4.55 12.48 8.20
C ALA A 183 -5.14 13.74 7.54
N THR A 184 -5.59 14.72 8.33
CA THR A 184 -6.28 15.91 7.80
C THR A 184 -5.40 17.17 7.71
N VAL A 185 -4.09 17.06 7.95
CA VAL A 185 -3.18 18.22 8.00
C VAL A 185 -1.87 17.93 7.27
N GLY A 186 -1.11 18.99 7.00
CA GLY A 186 0.24 18.89 6.45
C GLY A 186 0.27 18.10 5.14
N PHE A 187 1.24 17.20 5.04
CA PHE A 187 1.45 16.33 3.87
C PHE A 187 0.36 15.27 3.68
N ASN A 188 -0.46 14.99 4.70
CA ASN A 188 -1.46 13.91 4.56
C ASN A 188 -2.79 14.38 3.95
N LYS A 189 -2.99 15.70 3.81
CA LYS A 189 -4.29 16.31 3.52
C LYS A 189 -4.83 15.99 2.12
N ASP A 190 -3.95 15.77 1.15
CA ASP A 190 -4.26 15.51 -0.26
C ASP A 190 -4.00 14.05 -0.68
N ASN A 191 -3.75 13.17 0.30
CA ASN A 191 -3.74 11.73 0.09
C ASN A 191 -5.06 11.27 -0.53
N VAL A 192 -4.98 10.33 -1.47
CA VAL A 192 -6.16 9.79 -2.16
C VAL A 192 -6.51 8.45 -1.53
N LEU A 193 -7.70 8.34 -0.93
CA LEU A 193 -8.17 7.14 -0.24
C LEU A 193 -9.34 6.52 -0.99
N SER A 194 -9.35 5.20 -1.16
CA SER A 194 -10.43 4.48 -1.86
C SER A 194 -11.64 4.15 -0.98
N TRP A 195 -11.52 4.32 0.34
CA TRP A 195 -12.50 3.86 1.32
C TRP A 195 -13.21 5.00 2.07
N GLU A 196 -12.91 6.25 1.73
CA GLU A 196 -13.56 7.44 2.29
C GLU A 196 -14.68 7.97 1.40
#